data_AF-A0A059LDJ5-F1
#
_entry.id   AF-A0A059LDJ5-F1
#
_cell.length_a   1.000
_cell.length_b   1.000
_cell.length_c   1.000
_cell.angle_alpha   90.00
_cell.angle_beta   90.00
_cell.angle_gamma   90.00
#
_symmetry.space_group_name_H-M   'P 1'
#
loop_
_entity.id
_entity.type
_entity.pdbx_description
1 polymer ?
#
loop_
_entity_poly.entity_id
_entity_poly.type
_entity_poly.pdbx_seq_one_letter_code
_entity_poly.pdbx_strand_id
1 'polypeptide(L)'
;MAVLRNGVDVLSLISELESAGRAGSPTGVPPASANAEIRLSAAETRAAAAEARAATLESSVRAVEARASAAEQRAAGAEARVRELESRWEQSASSRFAAPADSYVEDAVSYLLQLLYFGSLFDSYGGSSVFAAYEQHVCLAHSQARCAAGLAADGELPLCAEDLAALVSLSKALTSRWFAAGLSHAEALREARALALRVLSRDAGQILGSQALSAARVAAILSSVLSSDFVAMPPTLAPMHAMPAVAAGMPGVSQHFGLSHGTGPVEAPPPHQVAAGAE
;
A
#
# COMPACT_ATOMS: atom_id res chain seq x y z
N MET A 1 -6.81 -8.98 -49.56
CA MET A 1 -7.02 -7.92 -50.58
C MET A 1 -6.86 -8.52 -51.97
N ALA A 2 -7.89 -9.21 -52.47
CA ALA A 2 -7.96 -9.69 -53.85
C ALA A 2 -9.40 -10.15 -54.10
N VAL A 3 -10.30 -9.23 -54.43
CA VAL A 3 -11.68 -9.56 -54.79
C VAL A 3 -12.11 -8.64 -55.93
N LEU A 4 -12.23 -9.25 -57.12
CA LEU A 4 -13.05 -8.87 -58.29
C LEU A 4 -12.61 -7.67 -59.15
N ARG A 5 -11.61 -7.91 -60.01
CA ARG A 5 -11.63 -7.42 -61.40
C ARG A 5 -12.74 -8.17 -62.15
N ASN A 6 -13.44 -7.50 -63.07
CA ASN A 6 -14.50 -7.98 -63.98
C ASN A 6 -15.92 -7.45 -63.70
N GLY A 7 -16.04 -6.21 -63.22
CA GLY A 7 -17.26 -5.43 -63.46
C GLY A 7 -17.23 -4.96 -64.91
N VAL A 8 -17.89 -5.70 -65.81
CA VAL A 8 -18.27 -5.16 -67.11
C VAL A 8 -19.20 -3.98 -66.81
N ASP A 9 -18.74 -2.78 -67.13
CA ASP A 9 -19.41 -1.54 -66.80
C ASP A 9 -20.72 -1.45 -67.58
N VAL A 10 -21.82 -1.74 -66.90
CA VAL A 10 -23.18 -1.76 -67.46
C VAL A 10 -23.51 -0.42 -68.14
N LEU A 11 -22.89 0.67 -67.70
CA LEU A 11 -23.05 2.00 -68.30
C LEU A 11 -22.38 2.13 -69.67
N SER A 12 -21.30 1.39 -69.94
CA SER A 12 -20.65 1.31 -71.24
C SER A 12 -21.54 0.63 -72.28
N LEU A 13 -22.21 -0.45 -71.89
CA LEU A 13 -23.15 -1.17 -72.77
C LEU A 13 -24.41 -0.35 -73.06
N ILE A 14 -24.90 0.42 -72.09
CA ILE A 14 -26.04 1.33 -72.29
C ILE A 14 -25.66 2.46 -73.26
N SER A 15 -24.45 3.01 -73.15
CA SER A 15 -23.97 4.07 -74.06
C SER A 15 -23.79 3.58 -75.50
N GLU A 16 -23.31 2.34 -75.71
CA GLU A 16 -23.24 1.75 -77.06
C GLU A 16 -24.62 1.53 -77.68
N LEU A 17 -25.59 1.06 -76.89
CA LEU A 17 -26.98 0.87 -77.33
C LEU A 17 -27.68 2.21 -77.68
N GLU A 18 -27.44 3.27 -76.91
CA GLU A 18 -27.97 4.60 -77.23
C GLU A 18 -27.31 5.22 -78.46
N SER A 19 -26.04 4.93 -78.73
CA SER A 19 -25.36 5.39 -79.94
C SER A 19 -25.88 4.71 -81.22
N ALA A 20 -26.25 3.43 -81.13
CA ALA A 20 -26.81 2.67 -82.25
C ALA A 20 -28.26 3.09 -82.59
N GLY A 21 -29.01 3.63 -81.62
CA GLY A 21 -30.40 4.05 -81.80
C GLY A 21 -30.62 5.39 -82.52
N ARG A 22 -29.56 6.17 -82.78
CA ARG A 22 -29.69 7.56 -83.29
C ARG A 22 -29.49 7.70 -84.82
N ALA A 23 -29.12 6.63 -85.51
CA ALA A 23 -28.94 6.64 -86.98
C ALA A 23 -30.07 5.88 -87.68
N GLY A 24 -31.15 6.58 -88.01
CA GLY A 24 -32.19 6.10 -88.92
C GLY A 24 -33.58 6.10 -88.32
N SER A 25 -34.42 7.03 -88.79
CA SER A 25 -35.87 6.99 -88.60
C SER A 25 -36.51 6.26 -89.79
N PRO A 26 -37.13 5.09 -89.57
CA PRO A 26 -38.23 4.62 -90.40
C PRO A 26 -39.54 4.75 -89.61
N THR A 27 -40.46 5.54 -90.13
CA THR A 27 -41.87 5.55 -89.70
C THR A 27 -42.50 4.21 -90.07
N GLY A 28 -42.47 3.26 -89.14
CA GLY A 28 -43.19 1.99 -89.23
C GLY A 28 -43.57 1.58 -87.82
N VAL A 29 -44.86 1.69 -87.48
CA VAL A 29 -45.37 1.11 -86.24
C VAL A 29 -45.09 -0.41 -86.34
N PRO A 30 -44.23 -0.97 -85.48
CA PRO A 30 -43.90 -2.38 -85.57
C PRO A 30 -45.18 -3.21 -85.37
N PRO A 31 -45.37 -4.32 -86.11
CA PRO A 31 -46.55 -5.15 -85.93
C PRO A 31 -46.63 -5.59 -84.46
N ALA A 32 -47.84 -5.60 -83.88
CA ALA A 32 -48.06 -5.88 -82.45
C ALA A 32 -47.34 -7.15 -81.94
N SER A 33 -47.11 -8.12 -82.85
CA SER A 33 -46.31 -9.32 -82.62
C SER A 33 -44.86 -9.05 -82.20
N ALA A 34 -44.15 -8.16 -82.89
CA ALA A 34 -42.75 -7.86 -82.59
C ALA A 34 -42.60 -7.17 -81.22
N ASN A 35 -43.57 -6.33 -80.87
CA ASN A 35 -43.59 -5.66 -79.57
C ASN A 35 -43.90 -6.66 -78.42
N ALA A 36 -44.73 -7.69 -78.68
CA ALA A 36 -44.97 -8.76 -77.72
C ALA A 36 -43.70 -9.61 -77.47
N GLU A 37 -42.94 -9.90 -78.51
CA GLU A 37 -41.70 -10.69 -78.45
C GLU A 37 -40.57 -9.95 -77.70
N ILE A 38 -40.45 -8.63 -77.91
CA ILE A 38 -39.54 -7.77 -77.14
C ILE A 38 -39.95 -7.72 -75.65
N ARG A 39 -41.26 -7.67 -75.36
CA ARG A 39 -41.74 -7.67 -73.97
C ARG A 39 -41.54 -9.02 -73.29
N LEU A 40 -41.68 -10.13 -74.02
CA LEU A 40 -41.44 -11.47 -73.51
C LEU A 40 -39.96 -11.68 -73.18
N SER A 41 -39.05 -11.36 -74.11
CA SER A 41 -37.60 -11.43 -73.86
C SER A 41 -37.16 -10.51 -72.71
N ALA A 42 -37.74 -9.31 -72.60
CA ALA A 42 -37.52 -8.43 -71.46
C ALA A 42 -38.08 -8.99 -70.13
N ALA A 43 -39.14 -9.80 -70.16
CA ALA A 43 -39.67 -10.46 -68.97
C ALA A 43 -38.80 -11.66 -68.56
N GLU A 44 -38.34 -12.46 -69.52
CA GLU A 44 -37.44 -13.60 -69.28
C GLU A 44 -36.10 -13.14 -68.69
N THR A 45 -35.51 -12.08 -69.24
CA THR A 45 -34.27 -11.49 -68.69
C THR A 45 -34.45 -10.96 -67.27
N ARG A 46 -35.60 -10.34 -66.97
CA ARG A 46 -35.92 -9.91 -65.59
C ARG A 46 -36.15 -11.10 -64.65
N ALA A 47 -36.79 -12.17 -65.12
CA ALA A 47 -36.99 -13.39 -64.36
C ALA A 47 -35.65 -14.06 -64.02
N ALA A 48 -34.77 -14.22 -65.01
CA ALA A 48 -33.42 -14.76 -64.80
C ALA A 48 -32.59 -13.88 -63.84
N ALA A 49 -32.70 -12.55 -63.93
CA ALA A 49 -32.05 -11.64 -63.00
C ALA A 49 -32.62 -11.75 -61.57
N ALA A 50 -33.93 -11.97 -61.42
CA ALA A 50 -34.56 -12.19 -60.12
C ALA A 50 -34.12 -13.52 -59.49
N GLU A 51 -34.04 -14.60 -60.28
CA GLU A 51 -33.52 -15.90 -59.82
C GLU A 51 -32.06 -15.81 -59.38
N ALA A 52 -31.21 -15.11 -60.15
CA ALA A 52 -29.81 -14.91 -59.77
C ALA A 52 -29.67 -14.10 -58.46
N ARG A 53 -30.54 -13.10 -58.24
CA ARG A 53 -30.60 -12.35 -56.98
C ARG A 53 -31.08 -13.23 -55.82
N ALA A 54 -32.09 -14.08 -56.05
CA ALA A 54 -32.58 -15.02 -55.05
C ALA A 54 -31.48 -16.00 -54.61
N ALA A 55 -30.75 -16.59 -55.56
CA ALA A 55 -29.62 -17.48 -55.26
C ALA A 55 -28.50 -16.76 -54.48
N THR A 56 -28.24 -15.49 -54.81
CA THR A 56 -27.27 -14.66 -54.07
C THR A 56 -27.74 -14.38 -52.65
N LEU A 57 -29.02 -14.07 -52.45
CA LEU A 57 -29.60 -13.87 -51.12
C LEU A 57 -29.57 -15.16 -50.29
N GLU A 58 -29.91 -16.31 -50.86
CA GLU A 58 -29.82 -17.61 -50.17
C GLU A 58 -28.40 -17.91 -49.70
N SER A 59 -27.39 -17.67 -50.54
CA SER A 59 -25.99 -17.85 -50.14
C SER A 59 -25.57 -16.88 -49.02
N SER A 60 -26.08 -15.65 -49.06
CA SER A 60 -25.82 -14.64 -48.02
C SER A 60 -26.48 -15.01 -46.69
N VAL A 61 -27.71 -15.52 -46.73
CA VAL A 61 -28.42 -16.02 -45.53
C VAL A 61 -27.65 -17.17 -44.90
N ARG A 62 -27.22 -18.17 -45.68
CA ARG A 62 -26.40 -19.28 -45.15
C ARG A 62 -25.08 -18.80 -44.52
N ALA A 63 -24.45 -17.78 -45.11
CA ALA A 63 -23.24 -17.19 -44.55
C ALA A 63 -23.49 -16.45 -43.23
N VAL A 64 -24.64 -15.78 -43.09
CA VAL A 64 -25.06 -15.12 -41.84
C VAL A 64 -25.38 -16.16 -40.77
N GLU A 65 -26.12 -17.22 -41.10
CA GLU A 65 -26.43 -18.33 -40.18
C GLU A 65 -25.15 -18.98 -39.64
N ALA A 66 -24.19 -19.29 -40.50
CA ALA A 66 -22.90 -19.85 -40.09
C ALA A 66 -22.13 -18.92 -39.12
N ARG A 67 -22.18 -17.60 -39.35
CA ARG A 67 -21.56 -16.60 -38.46
C ARG A 67 -22.28 -16.51 -37.12
N ALA A 68 -23.61 -16.59 -37.11
CA ALA A 68 -24.41 -16.58 -35.90
C ALA A 68 -24.09 -17.80 -35.02
N SER A 69 -24.07 -19.01 -35.60
CA SER A 69 -23.70 -20.22 -34.87
C SER A 69 -22.27 -20.16 -34.30
N ALA A 70 -21.32 -19.60 -35.05
CA ALA A 70 -19.96 -19.40 -34.55
C ALA A 70 -19.90 -18.36 -33.41
N ALA A 71 -20.76 -17.34 -33.42
CA ALA A 71 -20.84 -16.36 -32.34
C ALA A 71 -21.42 -16.98 -31.06
N GLU A 72 -22.46 -17.80 -31.16
CA GLU A 72 -23.05 -18.53 -30.04
C GLU A 72 -22.03 -19.45 -29.36
N GLN A 73 -21.24 -20.19 -30.13
CA GLN A 73 -20.18 -21.04 -29.60
C GLN A 73 -19.11 -20.24 -28.83
N ARG A 74 -18.74 -19.06 -29.34
CA ARG A 74 -17.78 -18.18 -28.64
C ARG A 74 -18.36 -17.62 -27.34
N ALA A 75 -19.65 -17.26 -27.33
CA ALA A 75 -20.33 -16.78 -26.13
C ALA A 75 -20.38 -17.87 -25.06
N ALA A 76 -20.76 -19.10 -25.42
CA ALA A 76 -20.76 -20.24 -24.50
C ALA A 76 -19.36 -20.52 -23.92
N GLY A 77 -18.30 -20.44 -24.76
CA GLY A 77 -16.92 -20.58 -24.30
C GLY A 77 -16.47 -19.45 -23.37
N ALA A 78 -16.92 -18.21 -23.61
CA ALA A 78 -16.65 -17.08 -22.73
C ALA A 78 -17.33 -17.24 -21.37
N GLU A 79 -18.59 -17.67 -21.33
CA GLU A 79 -19.30 -17.95 -20.08
C GLU A 79 -18.64 -19.08 -19.28
N ALA A 80 -18.16 -20.15 -19.93
CA ALA A 80 -17.45 -21.22 -19.26
C ALA A 80 -16.16 -20.72 -18.59
N ARG A 81 -15.41 -19.84 -19.27
CA ARG A 81 -14.20 -19.22 -18.71
C ARG A 81 -14.52 -18.28 -17.54
N VAL A 82 -15.63 -17.54 -17.60
CA VAL A 82 -16.08 -16.71 -16.48
C VAL A 82 -16.41 -17.58 -15.27
N ARG A 83 -17.19 -18.66 -15.44
CA ARG A 83 -17.50 -19.61 -14.36
C ARG A 83 -16.24 -20.26 -13.77
N GLU A 84 -15.26 -20.59 -14.61
CA GLU A 84 -13.98 -21.12 -14.15
C GLU A 84 -13.20 -20.07 -13.32
N LEU A 85 -13.15 -18.82 -13.78
CA LEU A 85 -12.50 -17.74 -13.04
C LEU A 85 -13.21 -17.43 -11.72
N GLU A 86 -14.55 -17.44 -11.69
CA GLU A 86 -15.34 -17.30 -10.47
C GLU A 86 -15.04 -18.43 -9.50
N SER A 87 -15.05 -19.69 -9.96
CA SER A 87 -14.72 -20.84 -9.10
C SER A 87 -13.28 -20.76 -8.57
N ARG A 88 -12.31 -20.37 -9.41
CA ARG A 88 -10.92 -20.16 -8.97
C ARG A 88 -10.80 -19.01 -7.99
N TRP A 89 -11.55 -17.94 -8.18
CA TRP A 89 -11.57 -16.80 -7.25
C TRP A 89 -12.20 -17.20 -5.93
N GLU A 90 -13.28 -17.96 -5.94
CA GLU A 90 -13.96 -18.45 -4.75
C GLU A 90 -13.12 -19.50 -3.99
N GLN A 91 -12.41 -20.38 -4.70
CA GLN A 91 -11.39 -21.26 -4.12
C GLN A 91 -10.21 -20.46 -3.54
N SER A 92 -9.77 -19.40 -4.22
CA SER A 92 -8.69 -18.53 -3.74
C SER A 92 -9.13 -17.69 -2.54
N ALA A 93 -10.38 -17.22 -2.50
CA ALA A 93 -10.96 -16.50 -1.38
C ALA A 93 -11.13 -17.44 -0.20
N SER A 94 -11.76 -18.60 -0.41
CA SER A 94 -11.96 -19.62 0.63
C SER A 94 -10.63 -20.12 1.19
N SER A 95 -9.58 -20.29 0.37
CA SER A 95 -8.23 -20.64 0.87
C SER A 95 -7.48 -19.47 1.53
N ARG A 96 -7.75 -18.22 1.17
CA ARG A 96 -7.20 -17.04 1.88
C ARG A 96 -7.80 -16.84 3.25
N PHE A 97 -9.05 -17.25 3.46
CA PHE A 97 -9.75 -17.11 4.74
C PHE A 97 -9.72 -18.38 5.61
N ALA A 98 -9.14 -19.49 5.13
CA ALA A 98 -9.13 -20.77 5.84
C ALA A 98 -7.75 -21.21 6.41
N ALA A 99 -6.72 -20.36 6.42
CA ALA A 99 -5.39 -20.67 7.00
C ALA A 99 -4.69 -19.37 7.49
N PRO A 100 -3.70 -19.43 8.42
CA PRO A 100 -3.53 -18.57 9.62
C PRO A 100 -2.94 -17.17 9.36
N ALA A 101 -3.39 -16.47 8.32
CA ALA A 101 -2.96 -15.09 8.07
C ALA A 101 -3.42 -14.15 9.19
N ASP A 102 -4.58 -14.42 9.81
CA ASP A 102 -5.10 -13.63 10.92
C ASP A 102 -4.20 -13.71 12.16
N SER A 103 -3.68 -14.90 12.52
CA SER A 103 -2.80 -15.02 13.67
C SER A 103 -1.45 -14.33 13.44
N TYR A 104 -0.87 -14.41 12.24
CA TYR A 104 0.38 -13.71 11.94
C TYR A 104 0.22 -12.19 11.99
N VAL A 105 -0.89 -11.67 11.46
CA VAL A 105 -1.16 -10.22 11.49
C VAL A 105 -1.43 -9.78 12.93
N GLU A 106 -2.21 -10.52 13.69
CA GLU A 106 -2.45 -10.26 15.11
C GLU A 106 -1.14 -10.29 15.92
N ASP A 107 -0.29 -11.29 15.70
CA ASP A 107 1.02 -11.40 16.35
C ASP A 107 1.94 -10.23 15.99
N ALA A 108 1.97 -9.85 14.70
CA ALA A 108 2.78 -8.72 14.23
C ALA A 108 2.29 -7.38 14.80
N VAL A 109 0.98 -7.16 14.82
CA VAL A 109 0.37 -5.97 15.41
C VAL A 109 0.62 -5.92 16.92
N SER A 110 0.39 -7.03 17.62
CA SER A 110 0.65 -7.17 19.05
C SER A 110 2.11 -6.86 19.40
N TYR A 111 3.04 -7.45 18.64
CA TYR A 111 4.47 -7.22 18.82
C TYR A 111 4.86 -5.75 18.61
N LEU A 112 4.36 -5.12 17.54
CA LEU A 112 4.62 -3.69 17.29
C LEU A 112 4.03 -2.82 18.39
N LEU A 113 2.81 -3.09 18.84
CA LEU A 113 2.18 -2.32 19.91
C LEU A 113 2.94 -2.45 21.24
N GLN A 114 3.39 -3.65 21.60
CA GLN A 114 4.22 -3.88 22.78
C GLN A 114 5.54 -3.10 22.69
N LEU A 115 6.22 -3.19 21.55
CA LEU A 115 7.45 -2.44 21.30
C LEU A 115 7.25 -0.93 21.46
N LEU A 116 6.18 -0.39 20.86
CA LEU A 116 5.85 1.03 20.95
C LEU A 116 5.49 1.45 22.37
N TYR A 117 4.67 0.65 23.07
CA TYR A 117 4.27 0.88 24.45
C TYR A 117 5.49 0.96 25.38
N PHE A 118 6.33 -0.07 25.42
CA PHE A 118 7.51 -0.06 26.30
C PHE A 118 8.54 0.98 25.88
N GLY A 119 8.72 1.22 24.57
CA GLY A 119 9.58 2.27 24.09
C GLY A 119 9.12 3.68 24.52
N SER A 120 7.81 3.91 24.63
CA SER A 120 7.26 5.15 25.19
C SER A 120 7.33 5.21 26.72
N LEU A 121 7.11 4.08 27.39
CA LEU A 121 7.15 3.96 28.85
C LEU A 121 8.54 4.31 29.40
N PHE A 122 9.58 3.87 28.70
CA PHE A 122 10.97 4.13 29.07
C PHE A 122 11.53 5.44 28.48
N ASP A 123 10.74 6.26 27.79
CA ASP A 123 11.25 7.51 27.21
C ASP A 123 11.38 8.63 28.26
N SER A 124 12.61 8.84 28.74
CA SER A 124 12.93 9.89 29.70
C SER A 124 12.83 11.31 29.17
N TYR A 125 12.74 11.51 27.84
CA TYR A 125 12.63 12.83 27.21
C TYR A 125 11.17 13.30 27.06
N GLY A 126 10.19 12.42 27.30
CA GLY A 126 8.76 12.69 27.17
C GLY A 126 8.14 13.43 28.36
N GLY A 127 8.74 14.54 28.81
CA GLY A 127 8.14 15.46 29.80
C GLY A 127 8.02 14.96 31.26
N SER A 128 8.07 13.66 31.53
CA SER A 128 8.07 13.06 32.88
C SER A 128 9.31 12.19 33.09
N SER A 129 10.48 12.83 33.12
CA SER A 129 11.77 12.14 33.22
C SER A 129 11.91 11.27 34.48
N VAL A 130 11.27 11.67 35.58
CA VAL A 130 11.30 10.94 36.87
C VAL A 130 10.53 9.63 36.78
N PHE A 131 9.37 9.63 36.12
CA PHE A 131 8.55 8.41 35.97
C PHE A 131 9.24 7.40 35.06
N ALA A 132 9.71 7.83 33.89
CA ALA A 132 10.43 6.94 32.98
C ALA A 132 11.71 6.36 33.61
N ALA A 133 12.46 7.17 34.36
CA ALA A 133 13.65 6.69 35.08
C ALA A 133 13.30 5.68 36.18
N TYR A 134 12.18 5.87 36.88
CA TYR A 134 11.66 4.90 37.84
C TYR A 134 11.28 3.58 37.16
N GLU A 135 10.49 3.62 36.09
CA GLU A 135 10.06 2.44 35.34
C GLU A 135 11.26 1.68 34.75
N GLN A 136 12.27 2.39 34.21
CA GLN A 136 13.53 1.80 33.78
C GLN A 136 14.24 1.08 34.95
N HIS A 137 14.38 1.74 36.10
CA HIS A 137 15.06 1.18 37.26
C HIS A 137 14.36 -0.09 37.76
N VAL A 138 13.04 -0.05 37.89
CA VAL A 138 12.22 -1.19 38.34
C VAL A 138 12.34 -2.35 37.36
N CYS A 139 12.20 -2.09 36.06
CA CYS A 139 12.35 -3.12 35.03
C CYS A 139 13.72 -3.81 35.08
N LEU A 140 14.81 -3.04 35.19
CA LEU A 140 16.16 -3.59 35.33
C LEU A 140 16.35 -4.40 36.62
N ALA A 141 15.82 -3.91 37.75
CA ALA A 141 15.89 -4.62 39.03
C ALA A 141 15.18 -5.98 38.97
N HIS A 142 14.00 -6.05 38.34
CA HIS A 142 13.27 -7.30 38.15
C HIS A 142 14.03 -8.27 37.23
N SER A 143 14.60 -7.78 36.13
CA SER A 143 15.41 -8.61 35.23
C SER A 143 16.63 -9.20 35.96
N GLN A 144 17.34 -8.38 36.74
CA GLN A 144 18.48 -8.83 37.54
C GLN A 144 18.07 -9.85 38.62
N ALA A 145 16.97 -9.62 39.33
CA ALA A 145 16.46 -10.53 40.35
C ALA A 145 16.06 -11.89 39.74
N ARG A 146 15.43 -11.89 38.56
CA ARG A 146 15.05 -13.10 37.82
C ARG A 146 16.27 -13.92 37.40
N CYS A 147 17.31 -13.27 36.88
CA CYS A 147 18.58 -13.93 36.56
C CYS A 147 19.25 -14.50 37.81
N ALA A 148 19.28 -13.75 38.92
CA ALA A 148 19.85 -14.20 40.19
C ALA A 148 19.09 -15.38 40.80
N ALA A 149 17.77 -15.46 40.59
CA ALA A 149 16.92 -16.56 41.02
C ALA A 149 17.02 -17.81 40.12
N GLY A 150 17.80 -17.78 39.03
CA GLY A 150 17.89 -18.88 38.07
C GLY A 150 16.61 -19.11 37.26
N LEU A 151 15.73 -18.09 37.18
CA LEU A 151 14.47 -18.13 36.44
C LEU A 151 14.62 -17.63 34.99
N ALA A 152 15.82 -17.19 34.62
CA ALA A 152 16.13 -16.77 33.26
C ALA A 152 16.34 -18.00 32.35
N ALA A 153 15.98 -17.88 31.07
CA ALA A 153 16.21 -18.95 30.10
C ALA A 153 17.73 -19.20 29.91
N ASP A 154 18.10 -20.39 29.45
CA ASP A 154 19.51 -20.73 29.21
C ASP A 154 20.19 -19.70 28.29
N GLY A 155 21.19 -18.99 28.82
CA GLY A 155 21.94 -17.96 28.10
C GLY A 155 21.28 -16.58 28.04
N GLU A 156 20.15 -16.37 28.73
CA GLU A 156 19.53 -15.06 28.86
C GLU A 156 20.38 -14.17 29.80
N LEU A 157 20.89 -13.07 29.25
CA LEU A 157 21.62 -12.06 30.01
C LEU A 157 20.63 -11.09 30.66
N PRO A 158 20.94 -10.57 31.87
CA PRO A 158 20.13 -9.53 32.48
C PRO A 158 20.08 -8.31 31.57
N LEU A 159 18.91 -7.68 31.52
CA LEU A 159 18.72 -6.43 30.79
C LEU A 159 19.66 -5.36 31.35
N CYS A 160 20.25 -4.57 30.45
CA CYS A 160 21.03 -3.40 30.81
C CYS A 160 20.35 -2.10 30.34
N ALA A 161 20.87 -0.96 30.80
CA ALA A 161 20.31 0.35 30.44
C ALA A 161 20.40 0.61 28.93
N GLU A 162 21.44 0.11 28.27
CA GLU A 162 21.63 0.22 26.82
C GLU A 162 20.52 -0.51 26.04
N ASP A 163 20.04 -1.66 26.54
CA ASP A 163 18.95 -2.41 25.91
C ASP A 163 17.63 -1.59 25.92
N LEU A 164 17.32 -0.95 27.05
CA LEU A 164 16.13 -0.10 27.16
C LEU A 164 16.28 1.18 26.31
N ALA A 165 17.47 1.79 26.30
CA ALA A 165 17.75 2.94 25.44
C ALA A 165 17.61 2.60 23.94
N ALA A 166 17.99 1.39 23.56
CA ALA A 166 17.82 0.88 22.20
C ALA A 166 16.34 0.69 21.85
N LEU A 167 15.52 0.15 22.76
CA LEU A 167 14.07 0.06 22.57
C LEU A 167 13.42 1.43 22.40
N VAL A 168 13.78 2.41 23.25
CA VAL A 168 13.29 3.80 23.14
C VAL A 168 13.67 4.40 21.80
N SER A 169 14.93 4.23 21.39
CA SER A 169 15.45 4.75 20.11
C SER A 169 14.71 4.14 18.92
N LEU A 170 14.43 2.84 18.95
CA LEU A 170 13.69 2.15 17.90
C LEU A 170 12.21 2.57 17.88
N SER A 171 11.56 2.68 19.03
CA SER A 171 10.18 3.17 19.12
C SER A 171 10.05 4.59 18.56
N LYS A 172 11.00 5.48 18.88
CA LYS A 172 11.09 6.81 18.27
C LYS A 172 11.30 6.75 16.76
N ALA A 173 12.17 5.87 16.26
CA ALA A 173 12.38 5.72 14.82
C ALA A 173 11.12 5.24 14.08
N LEU A 174 10.22 4.51 14.75
CA LEU A 174 8.96 4.04 14.18
C LEU A 174 7.82 5.07 14.27
N THR A 175 7.83 5.96 15.26
CA THR A 175 6.72 6.87 15.55
C THR A 175 7.00 8.33 15.24
N SER A 176 8.28 8.72 15.16
CA SER A 176 8.71 10.11 14.94
C SER A 176 9.42 10.27 13.61
N ARG A 177 9.54 11.53 13.14
CA ARG A 177 10.39 11.84 12.00
C ARG A 177 11.83 11.58 12.40
N TRP A 178 12.41 10.53 11.83
CA TRP A 178 13.83 10.22 11.93
C TRP A 178 14.65 11.50 11.76
N PHE A 179 15.73 11.66 12.53
CA PHE A 179 16.61 12.84 12.63
C PHE A 179 17.14 13.45 11.30
N ALA A 180 16.78 12.90 10.14
CA ALA A 180 17.07 13.48 8.85
C ALA A 180 16.14 14.68 8.57
N ALA A 181 16.65 15.88 8.82
CA ALA A 181 15.97 17.17 8.64
C ALA A 181 15.55 17.52 7.18
N GLY A 182 15.51 16.54 6.26
CA GLY A 182 15.20 16.76 4.84
C GLY A 182 14.15 15.82 4.23
N LEU A 183 13.65 14.82 4.95
CA LEU A 183 12.69 13.86 4.39
C LEU A 183 11.27 14.41 4.39
N SER A 184 10.52 14.19 3.31
CA SER A 184 9.07 14.43 3.31
C SER A 184 8.34 13.49 4.27
N HIS A 185 7.10 13.81 4.65
CA HIS A 185 6.28 12.92 5.49
C HIS A 185 6.06 11.53 4.85
N ALA A 186 5.89 11.50 3.52
CA ALA A 186 5.69 10.25 2.78
C ALA A 186 6.95 9.37 2.80
N GLU A 187 8.14 9.97 2.68
CA GLU A 187 9.42 9.25 2.77
C GLU A 187 9.69 8.77 4.18
N ALA A 188 9.47 9.63 5.19
CA ALA A 188 9.64 9.24 6.59
C ALA A 188 8.73 8.04 6.94
N LEU A 189 7.48 8.05 6.49
CA LEU A 189 6.55 6.93 6.69
C LEU A 189 7.02 5.66 5.97
N ARG A 190 7.57 5.79 4.76
CA ARG A 190 8.11 4.65 4.00
C ARG A 190 9.30 4.02 4.72
N GLU A 191 10.20 4.83 5.26
CA GLU A 191 11.34 4.36 6.05
C GLU A 191 10.90 3.70 7.36
N ALA A 192 9.97 4.32 8.09
CA ALA A 192 9.39 3.73 9.30
C ALA A 192 8.74 2.38 9.02
N ARG A 193 8.00 2.25 7.92
CA ARG A 193 7.42 0.97 7.48
C ARG A 193 8.49 -0.06 7.13
N ALA A 194 9.54 0.33 6.40
CA ALA A 194 10.64 -0.56 6.05
C ALA A 194 11.41 -1.02 7.31
N LEU A 195 11.51 -0.16 8.33
CA LEU A 195 12.07 -0.52 9.63
C LEU A 195 11.19 -1.52 10.38
N ALA A 196 9.88 -1.26 10.47
CA ALA A 196 8.93 -2.16 11.12
C ALA A 196 8.97 -3.57 10.53
N LEU A 197 9.02 -3.67 9.19
CA LEU A 197 9.12 -4.96 8.51
C LEU A 197 10.43 -5.69 8.82
N ARG A 198 11.56 -4.98 8.92
CA ARG A 198 12.86 -5.57 9.32
C ARG A 198 12.86 -6.06 10.77
N VAL A 199 12.15 -5.37 11.66
CA VAL A 199 12.00 -5.81 13.05
C VAL A 199 11.13 -7.08 13.09
N LEU A 200 10.02 -7.10 12.33
CA LEU A 200 9.09 -8.22 12.28
C LEU A 200 9.66 -9.47 11.61
N SER A 201 10.55 -9.31 10.62
CA SER A 201 11.24 -10.45 9.99
C SER A 201 12.22 -11.14 10.94
N ARG A 202 12.56 -10.50 12.08
CA ARG A 202 13.57 -10.97 13.05
C ARG A 202 14.92 -11.25 12.41
N ASP A 203 15.21 -10.55 11.31
CA ASP A 203 16.47 -10.72 10.60
C ASP A 203 17.67 -10.40 11.51
N ALA A 204 18.76 -11.16 11.33
CA ALA A 204 20.01 -10.92 12.04
C ALA A 204 20.71 -9.61 11.61
N GLY A 205 20.18 -8.92 10.60
CA GLY A 205 20.68 -7.64 10.12
C GLY A 205 20.58 -6.53 11.18
N GLN A 206 21.50 -5.57 11.10
CA GLN A 206 21.47 -4.38 11.95
C GLN A 206 20.29 -3.49 11.56
N ILE A 207 19.51 -3.05 12.54
CA ILE A 207 18.32 -2.21 12.32
C ILE A 207 18.69 -0.72 12.26
N LEU A 208 19.49 -0.28 13.23
CA LEU A 208 19.99 1.08 13.37
C LEU A 208 21.51 1.03 13.28
N GLY A 209 22.12 1.82 12.37
CA GLY A 209 23.56 1.78 12.03
C GLY A 209 24.56 2.00 13.18
N SER A 210 24.10 2.13 14.42
CA SER A 210 24.89 2.00 15.63
C SER A 210 25.06 0.53 16.03
N GLN A 211 25.89 -0.20 15.27
CA GLN A 211 26.65 -1.46 15.52
C GLN A 211 26.17 -2.59 16.47
N ALA A 212 25.09 -2.52 17.24
CA ALA A 212 24.75 -3.57 18.22
C ALA A 212 23.27 -4.01 18.23
N LEU A 213 22.36 -3.30 17.55
CA LEU A 213 20.93 -3.62 17.60
C LEU A 213 20.46 -4.39 16.37
N SER A 214 20.32 -5.71 16.51
CA SER A 214 19.67 -6.59 15.54
C SER A 214 18.19 -6.81 15.90
N ALA A 215 17.37 -7.24 14.93
CA ALA A 215 15.96 -7.54 15.20
C ALA A 215 15.80 -8.70 16.19
N ALA A 216 16.69 -9.69 16.11
CA ALA A 216 16.77 -10.76 17.09
C ALA A 216 17.05 -10.24 18.51
N ARG A 217 17.97 -9.26 18.67
CA ARG A 217 18.25 -8.67 19.98
C ARG A 217 17.04 -7.90 20.52
N VAL A 218 16.36 -7.11 19.68
CA VAL A 218 15.13 -6.40 20.07
C VAL A 218 14.05 -7.38 20.54
N ALA A 219 13.84 -8.47 19.80
CA ALA A 219 12.88 -9.50 20.17
C ALA A 219 13.24 -10.17 21.51
N ALA A 220 14.53 -10.44 21.75
CA ALA A 220 15.00 -10.98 23.03
C ALA A 220 14.77 -10.02 24.19
N ILE A 221 15.07 -8.73 24.02
CA ILE A 221 14.83 -7.69 25.04
C ILE A 221 13.33 -7.63 25.36
N LEU A 222 12.48 -7.53 24.33
CA LEU A 222 11.03 -7.43 24.53
C LEU A 222 10.45 -8.68 25.20
N SER A 223 10.93 -9.87 24.82
CA SER A 223 10.55 -11.13 25.49
C SER A 223 10.99 -11.17 26.95
N SER A 224 12.17 -10.64 27.27
CA SER A 224 12.67 -10.56 28.65
C SER A 224 11.80 -9.62 29.49
N VAL A 225 11.45 -8.44 28.95
CA VAL A 225 10.52 -7.50 29.61
C VAL A 225 9.15 -8.15 29.83
N LEU A 226 8.56 -8.76 28.81
CA LEU A 226 7.22 -9.37 28.87
C LEU A 226 7.14 -10.57 29.82
N SER A 227 8.23 -11.31 29.97
CA SER A 227 8.31 -12.47 30.88
C SER A 227 8.76 -12.11 32.30
N SER A 228 9.02 -10.83 32.57
CA SER A 228 9.37 -10.33 33.90
C SER A 228 8.13 -9.95 34.70
N ASP A 229 8.22 -10.06 36.04
CA ASP A 229 7.14 -9.68 36.95
C ASP A 229 6.78 -8.19 36.90
N PHE A 230 7.64 -7.38 36.27
CA PHE A 230 7.40 -5.97 36.01
C PHE A 230 6.03 -5.71 35.36
N VAL A 231 5.64 -6.53 34.37
CA VAL A 231 4.40 -6.32 33.60
C VAL A 231 3.16 -6.64 34.43
N ALA A 232 3.27 -7.55 35.39
CA ALA A 232 2.16 -7.98 36.25
C ALA A 232 1.99 -7.10 37.49
N MET A 233 3.00 -6.31 37.86
CA MET A 233 2.99 -5.47 39.04
C MET A 233 2.34 -4.12 38.75
N PRO A 234 1.33 -3.68 39.54
CA PRO A 234 0.84 -2.32 39.43
C PRO A 234 1.97 -1.35 39.83
N PRO A 235 2.13 -0.20 39.14
CA PRO A 235 3.13 0.79 39.50
C PRO A 235 2.75 1.41 40.85
N THR A 236 3.28 0.85 41.93
CA THR A 236 3.22 1.47 43.25
C THR A 236 4.31 2.52 43.29
N LEU A 237 3.93 3.78 43.06
CA LEU A 237 4.75 4.93 43.41
C LEU A 237 4.85 4.97 44.94
N ALA A 238 5.70 4.11 45.52
CA ALA A 238 6.11 4.29 46.89
C ALA A 238 6.75 5.69 46.97
N PRO A 239 6.37 6.55 47.93
CA PRO A 239 6.98 7.86 48.07
C PRO A 239 8.49 7.67 48.19
N MET A 240 9.27 8.33 47.32
CA MET A 240 10.73 8.16 47.18
C MET A 240 11.54 8.39 48.48
N HIS A 241 10.90 8.71 49.60
CA HIS A 241 11.52 8.82 50.92
C HIS A 241 11.80 7.48 51.62
N ALA A 242 11.40 6.33 51.05
CA ALA A 242 11.58 5.02 51.68
C ALA A 242 12.42 4.01 50.87
N MET A 243 13.25 4.45 49.92
CA MET A 243 14.31 3.58 49.40
C MET A 243 15.54 3.69 50.30
N PRO A 244 16.03 2.59 50.91
CA PRO A 244 17.30 2.61 51.61
C PRO A 244 18.38 2.97 50.58
N ALA A 245 19.15 4.00 50.90
CA ALA A 245 20.26 4.45 50.08
C ALA A 245 21.27 3.30 49.91
N VAL A 246 21.19 2.59 48.78
CA VAL A 246 22.34 1.86 48.22
C VAL A 246 23.25 2.89 47.53
N ALA A 247 23.63 3.92 48.31
CA ALA A 247 24.60 4.94 47.95
C ALA A 247 25.93 4.60 48.66
N ALA A 248 26.48 3.44 48.34
CA ALA A 248 27.82 3.05 48.72
C ALA A 248 28.44 2.28 47.55
N GLY A 249 28.86 2.99 46.50
CA GLY A 249 29.55 2.32 45.39
C GLY A 249 29.85 3.11 44.12
N MET A 250 29.33 4.33 43.93
CA MET A 250 29.63 5.13 42.73
C MET A 250 30.39 6.40 43.09
N PRO A 251 31.73 6.46 42.87
CA PRO A 251 32.48 7.69 43.05
C PRO A 251 32.31 8.59 41.81
N GLY A 252 31.81 9.81 41.99
CA GLY A 252 32.16 10.91 41.08
C GLY A 252 31.07 11.79 40.47
N VAL A 253 29.89 11.98 41.08
CA VAL A 253 28.97 13.04 40.62
C VAL A 253 28.66 14.00 41.76
N SER A 254 29.48 15.04 41.87
CA SER A 254 29.24 16.21 42.72
C SER A 254 28.02 16.97 42.21
N GLN A 255 26.92 16.96 42.99
CA GLN A 255 25.80 17.87 42.78
C GLN A 255 26.11 19.22 43.46
N HIS A 256 26.46 20.23 42.66
CA HIS A 256 26.30 21.63 43.03
C HIS A 256 24.89 22.08 42.61
N PHE A 257 23.98 22.19 43.57
CA PHE A 257 22.75 22.97 43.41
C PHE A 257 22.69 24.02 44.52
N GLY A 258 23.11 25.24 44.16
CA GLY A 258 22.95 26.43 45.00
C GLY A 258 21.52 26.94 44.87
N LEU A 259 20.77 26.88 45.97
CA LEU A 259 19.50 27.58 46.10
C LEU A 259 19.80 29.05 46.45
N SER A 260 19.55 29.93 45.49
CA SER A 260 19.49 31.37 45.74
C SER A 260 18.06 31.77 46.07
N HIS A 261 17.84 32.23 47.31
CA HIS A 261 16.65 32.98 47.69
C HIS A 261 17.03 34.46 47.77
N GLY A 262 16.34 35.28 46.99
CA GLY A 262 16.39 36.74 47.09
C GLY A 262 15.13 37.28 47.75
N THR A 263 15.30 38.25 48.66
CA THR A 263 14.33 39.31 48.98
C THR A 263 15.02 40.44 49.77
N GLY A 264 15.25 41.59 49.09
CA GLY A 264 15.30 43.01 49.58
C GLY A 264 16.12 43.44 50.82
N PRO A 265 16.38 44.75 51.04
CA PRO A 265 15.70 45.93 50.46
C PRO A 265 16.61 46.91 49.69
N VAL A 266 15.96 47.77 48.92
CA VAL A 266 16.49 48.81 48.03
C VAL A 266 17.04 50.00 48.82
N GLU A 267 18.33 50.30 48.63
CA GLU A 267 19.01 51.50 49.13
C GLU A 267 19.10 52.55 48.00
N ALA A 268 18.66 53.77 48.28
CA ALA A 268 18.56 54.87 47.31
C ALA A 268 19.94 55.48 46.99
N PRO A 269 20.20 55.93 45.74
CA PRO A 269 21.46 56.56 45.38
C PRO A 269 21.49 58.07 45.74
N PRO A 270 22.68 58.64 46.05
CA PRO A 270 22.83 60.06 46.37
C PRO A 270 22.82 60.95 45.11
N PRO A 271 22.48 62.25 45.24
CA PRO A 271 22.43 63.16 44.10
C PRO A 271 23.82 63.67 43.70
N HIS A 272 24.19 63.46 42.44
CA HIS A 272 25.32 64.15 41.82
C HIS A 272 24.91 65.55 41.37
N GLN A 273 25.60 66.55 41.92
CA GLN A 273 25.66 67.91 41.41
C GLN A 273 26.29 67.91 40.00
N VAL A 274 25.66 68.57 39.04
CA VAL A 274 26.31 69.03 37.82
C VAL A 274 25.97 70.52 37.63
N ALA A 275 27.04 71.29 37.47
CA ALA A 275 27.07 72.73 37.34
C ALA A 275 26.31 73.25 36.11
N ALA A 276 25.54 74.32 36.31
CA ALA A 276 25.09 75.21 35.25
C ALA A 276 26.16 76.28 35.03
N GLY A 277 26.60 76.44 33.78
CA GLY A 277 27.35 77.59 33.30
C GLY A 277 26.52 78.37 32.28
N ALA A 278 26.63 79.70 32.34
CA ALA A 278 26.18 80.72 31.37
C ALA A 278 24.66 80.77 31.08
N GLU A 279 23.96 81.90 31.15
CA GLU A 279 24.29 83.30 30.83
C GLU A 279 23.60 84.28 31.80
#